data_AF-A0A950ALV4-F1
#
_entry.id   AF-A0A950ALV4-F1
#
_cell.length_a   1.000
_cell.length_b   1.000
_cell.length_c   1.000
_cell.angle_alpha   90.00
_cell.angle_beta   90.00
_cell.angle_gamma   90.00
#
_symmetry.space_group_name_H-M   'P 1'
#
loop_
_entity.id
_entity.type
_entity.pdbx_description
1 polymer ?
#
loop_
_entity_poly.entity_id
_entity_poly.type
_entity_poly.pdbx_seq_one_letter_code
_entity_poly.pdbx_strand_id
1 'polypeptide(L)'
;MSLEEVTVEKTSIDLDEVYRESNIQPILDELDRDLVGLAPVKTRIREIASLLLIARLREQSGLSTERPTLHMCFTGRPGTGKTTVAVRMAKILHHLRYVRKGHLVVAT
;
A
#
# COMPACT_ATOMS: atom_id res chain seq x y z
N MET A 1 30.47 -1.66 35.34
CA MET A 1 30.66 -2.16 33.97
C MET A 1 29.84 -3.43 33.84
N SER A 2 28.58 -3.30 33.39
CA SER A 2 27.73 -4.43 33.02
C SER A 2 26.75 -3.88 31.98
N LEU A 3 27.12 -3.97 30.70
CA LEU A 3 26.19 -3.77 29.60
C LEU A 3 25.39 -5.07 29.51
N GLU A 4 24.10 -5.02 29.85
CA GLU A 4 23.19 -6.12 29.56
C GLU A 4 23.15 -6.30 28.04
N GLU A 5 23.64 -7.44 27.57
CA GLU A 5 23.49 -7.87 26.18
C GLU A 5 22.00 -8.06 25.91
N VAL A 6 21.41 -7.09 25.19
CA VAL A 6 20.08 -7.24 24.61
C VAL A 6 20.21 -8.27 23.49
N THR A 7 19.90 -9.53 23.79
CA THR A 7 19.79 -10.59 22.80
C THR A 7 18.55 -10.34 21.95
N VAL A 8 18.76 -9.72 20.79
CA VAL A 8 17.73 -9.65 19.74
C VAL A 8 17.55 -11.07 19.20
N GLU A 9 16.51 -11.78 19.68
CA GLU A 9 16.06 -13.03 19.06
C GLU A 9 15.81 -12.78 17.57
N LYS A 10 16.64 -13.41 16.74
CA LYS A 10 16.65 -13.20 15.29
C LYS A 10 15.55 -14.07 14.67
N THR A 11 14.29 -13.67 14.86
CA THR A 11 13.14 -14.30 14.20
C THR A 11 13.19 -13.93 12.73
N SER A 12 13.63 -14.85 11.86
CA SER A 12 13.60 -14.64 10.42
C SER A 12 12.14 -14.72 9.95
N ILE A 13 11.60 -13.61 9.47
CA ILE A 13 10.25 -13.55 8.88
C ILE A 13 10.37 -13.86 7.38
N ASP A 14 9.66 -14.87 6.90
CA ASP A 14 9.51 -15.14 5.45
C ASP A 14 8.54 -14.12 4.84
N LEU A 15 9.09 -13.21 4.04
CA LEU A 15 8.30 -12.16 3.40
C LEU A 15 7.37 -12.70 2.30
N ASP A 16 7.74 -13.78 1.62
CA ASP A 16 6.94 -14.36 0.53
C ASP A 16 5.71 -15.05 1.09
N GLU A 17 5.84 -15.74 2.22
CA GLU A 17 4.70 -16.33 2.93
C GLU A 17 3.73 -15.26 3.41
N VAL A 18 4.24 -14.23 4.08
CA VAL A 18 3.44 -13.09 4.55
C VAL A 18 2.75 -12.37 3.38
N TYR A 19 3.44 -12.23 2.25
CA TYR A 19 2.86 -11.63 1.05
C TYR A 19 1.67 -12.45 0.52
N ARG A 20 1.80 -13.78 0.46
CA ARG A 20 0.69 -14.68 0.07
C ARG A 20 -0.49 -14.58 1.03
N GLU A 21 -0.23 -14.60 2.34
CA GLU A 21 -1.26 -14.51 3.38
C GLU A 21 -1.98 -13.16 3.39
N SER A 22 -1.30 -12.08 3.00
CA SER A 22 -1.88 -10.74 2.94
C SER A 22 -3.02 -10.60 1.91
N ASN A 23 -3.16 -11.59 1.01
CA ASN A 23 -4.14 -11.61 -0.08
C ASN A 23 -4.08 -10.33 -0.95
N ILE A 24 -2.88 -9.78 -1.13
CA ILE A 24 -2.65 -8.54 -1.85
C ILE A 24 -2.53 -8.76 -3.36
N GLN A 25 -2.07 -9.94 -3.78
CA GLN A 25 -1.89 -10.29 -5.19
C GLN A 25 -3.18 -10.15 -6.01
N PRO A 26 -4.35 -10.67 -5.57
CA PRO A 26 -5.59 -10.51 -6.33
C PRO A 26 -6.02 -9.05 -6.50
N ILE A 27 -5.70 -8.18 -5.53
CA ILE A 27 -5.98 -6.75 -5.58
C ILE A 27 -5.09 -6.07 -6.63
N LEU A 28 -3.81 -6.46 -6.70
CA LEU A 28 -2.88 -5.95 -7.70
C LEU A 28 -3.23 -6.45 -9.11
N ASP A 29 -3.70 -7.70 -9.23
CA ASP A 29 -4.17 -8.25 -10.50
C ASP A 29 -5.46 -7.56 -10.97
N GLU A 30 -6.38 -7.25 -10.04
CA GLU A 30 -7.59 -6.46 -10.34
C GLU A 30 -7.21 -5.07 -10.84
N LEU A 31 -6.27 -4.40 -10.16
CA LEU A 31 -5.69 -3.13 -10.61
C LEU A 31 -5.13 -3.25 -12.04
N ASP A 32 -4.40 -4.33 -12.33
CA ASP A 32 -3.77 -4.50 -13.63
C ASP A 32 -4.78 -4.66 -14.76
N ARG A 33 -5.88 -5.36 -14.50
CA ARG A 33 -7.01 -5.54 -15.42
C ARG A 33 -7.84 -4.27 -15.61
N ASP A 34 -8.16 -3.58 -14.51
CA ASP A 34 -9.09 -2.44 -14.51
C ASP A 34 -8.48 -1.13 -15.02
N LEU A 35 -7.15 -0.99 -14.90
CA LEU A 35 -6.43 0.19 -15.39
C LEU A 35 -5.52 -0.20 -16.55
N VAL A 36 -6.00 0.05 -17.77
CA VAL A 36 -5.15 -0.07 -18.98
C VAL A 36 -4.13 1.08 -18.99
N GLY A 37 -2.84 0.74 -19.09
CA GLY A 37 -1.75 1.72 -19.04
C GLY A 37 -1.42 2.18 -17.61
N LEU A 38 -1.03 3.46 -17.47
CA LEU A 38 -0.73 4.10 -16.18
C LEU A 38 0.36 3.40 -15.34
N ALA A 39 1.41 2.90 -16.00
CA ALA A 39 2.53 2.22 -15.34
C ALA A 39 3.06 2.96 -14.09
N PRO A 40 3.24 4.30 -14.09
CA PRO A 40 3.69 5.02 -12.90
C PRO A 40 2.74 4.89 -11.70
N VAL A 41 1.43 4.89 -11.96
CA VAL A 41 0.40 4.74 -10.91
C VAL A 41 0.42 3.32 -10.36
N LYS A 42 0.50 2.31 -11.24
CA LYS A 42 0.57 0.91 -10.85
C LYS A 42 1.81 0.60 -10.02
N THR A 43 2.97 1.11 -10.43
CA THR A 43 4.21 1.00 -9.66
C THR A 43 4.05 1.63 -8.28
N ARG A 44 3.51 2.86 -8.21
CA ARG A 44 3.29 3.54 -6.93
C ARG A 44 2.36 2.74 -6.00
N ILE A 45 1.33 2.10 -6.53
CA ILE A 45 0.44 1.25 -5.71
C ILE A 45 1.20 0.04 -5.16
N ARG A 46 2.03 -0.63 -5.98
CA ARG A 46 2.84 -1.77 -5.51
C ARG A 46 3.83 -1.37 -4.43
N GLU A 47 4.45 -0.19 -4.55
CA GLU A 47 5.31 0.38 -3.51
C GLU A 47 4.54 0.59 -2.21
N ILE A 48 3.35 1.18 -2.28
CA ILE A 48 2.48 1.42 -1.14
C ILE A 48 2.07 0.10 -0.49
N ALA A 49 1.61 -0.86 -1.29
CA ALA A 49 1.25 -2.21 -0.83
C ALA A 49 2.38 -2.86 -0.02
N SER A 50 3.60 -2.81 -0.56
CA SER A 50 4.80 -3.36 0.08
C SER A 50 5.12 -2.63 1.39
N LEU A 51 5.03 -1.29 1.40
CA LEU A 51 5.29 -0.48 2.58
C LEU A 51 4.29 -0.75 3.70
N LEU A 52 3.01 -0.94 3.36
CA LEU A 52 1.97 -1.28 4.33
C LEU A 52 2.14 -2.69 4.88
N LEU A 53 2.58 -3.64 4.06
CA LEU A 53 2.88 -5.00 4.49
C LEU A 53 4.02 -5.01 5.52
N ILE A 54 5.12 -4.29 5.23
CA ILE A 54 6.25 -4.16 6.14
C ILE A 54 5.84 -3.42 7.41
N ALA A 55 5.07 -2.34 7.32
CA ALA A 55 4.59 -1.62 8.49
C ALA A 55 3.79 -2.54 9.42
N ARG A 56 2.89 -3.37 8.86
CA ARG A 56 2.12 -4.35 9.63
C ARG A 56 3.01 -5.39 10.30
N LEU A 57 4.02 -5.92 9.59
CA LEU A 57 4.98 -6.85 10.17
C LEU A 57 5.77 -6.25 11.33
N ARG A 58 6.17 -4.98 11.19
CA ARG A 58 6.85 -4.23 12.25
C ARG A 58 5.94 -4.08 13.47
N GLU A 59 4.67 -3.69 13.28
CA GLU A 59 3.69 -3.61 14.38
C GLU A 59 3.52 -4.96 15.08
N GLN A 60 3.38 -6.05 14.33
CA GLN A 60 3.24 -7.41 14.88
C GLN A 60 4.49 -7.86 15.66
N SER A 61 5.66 -7.36 15.28
CA SER A 61 6.93 -7.64 15.93
C SER A 61 7.26 -6.67 17.08
N GLY A 62 6.33 -5.80 17.46
CA GLY A 62 6.53 -4.80 18.52
C GLY A 62 7.51 -3.67 18.15
N LEU A 63 7.84 -3.51 16.87
CA LEU A 63 8.74 -2.47 16.38
C LEU A 63 7.94 -1.20 16.07
N SER A 64 8.56 -0.04 16.31
CA SER A 64 7.95 1.23 15.90
C SER A 64 7.81 1.28 14.38
N THR A 65 6.66 1.77 13.92
CA THR A 65 6.43 2.04 12.50
C THR A 65 5.61 3.31 12.37
N GLU A 66 5.88 4.06 11.31
CA GLU A 66 5.06 5.20 10.92
C GLU A 66 4.22 4.82 9.71
N ARG A 67 3.01 5.38 9.63
CA ARG A 67 2.16 5.21 8.46
C ARG A 67 2.65 6.14 7.35
N PRO A 68 2.86 5.63 6.13
CA PRO A 68 3.39 6.43 5.04
C PRO A 68 2.39 7.47 4.54
N THR A 69 2.86 8.64 4.13
CA THR A 69 1.99 9.63 3.48
C THR A 69 1.63 9.17 2.06
N LEU A 70 0.33 9.09 1.77
CA LEU A 70 -0.20 8.64 0.47
C LEU A 70 -0.91 9.74 -0.31
N HIS A 71 -0.54 11.00 -0.07
CA HIS A 71 -1.05 12.12 -0.88
C HIS A 71 -0.54 12.00 -2.32
N MET A 72 -1.42 12.23 -3.29
CA MET A 72 -1.11 12.10 -4.72
C MET A 72 -1.65 13.31 -5.48
N CYS A 73 -0.96 13.67 -6.57
CA CYS A 73 -1.42 14.67 -7.52
C CYS A 73 -1.49 14.04 -8.91
N PHE A 74 -2.65 14.09 -9.56
CA PHE A 74 -2.83 13.64 -10.94
C PHE A 74 -2.82 14.85 -11.86
N THR A 75 -1.79 14.97 -12.70
CA THR A 75 -1.62 16.09 -13.64
C THR A 75 -1.88 15.63 -15.07
N GLY A 76 -2.38 16.53 -15.92
CA GLY A 76 -2.62 16.24 -17.34
C GLY A 76 -3.75 17.07 -17.96
N ARG A 77 -3.79 17.11 -19.30
CA ARG A 77 -4.81 17.84 -20.08
C ARG A 77 -6.24 17.39 -19.73
N PRO A 78 -7.28 18.21 -19.95
CA PRO A 78 -8.68 17.76 -19.83
C PRO A 78 -8.96 16.49 -20.65
N GLY A 79 -9.84 15.61 -20.17
CA GLY A 79 -10.18 14.36 -20.86
C GLY A 79 -9.19 13.19 -20.69
N THR A 80 -8.05 13.36 -20.00
CA THR A 80 -7.03 12.32 -19.79
C THR A 80 -7.35 11.30 -18.68
N GLY A 81 -8.61 11.22 -18.23
CA GLY A 81 -9.04 10.20 -17.27
C GLY A 81 -8.60 10.37 -15.82
N LYS A 82 -8.04 11.52 -15.42
CA LYS A 82 -7.60 11.80 -14.02
C LYS A 82 -8.62 11.43 -12.96
N THR A 83 -9.90 11.79 -13.17
CA THR A 83 -10.99 11.47 -12.24
C THR A 83 -11.25 9.97 -12.17
N THR A 84 -11.21 9.28 -13.31
CA THR A 84 -11.34 7.81 -13.39
C THR A 84 -10.24 7.12 -12.59
N VAL A 85 -8.99 7.61 -12.71
CA VAL A 85 -7.86 7.12 -11.92
C VAL A 85 -8.11 7.35 -10.43
N ALA A 86 -8.53 8.55 -10.02
CA ALA A 86 -8.80 8.85 -8.61
C ALA A 86 -9.87 7.93 -8.00
N VAL A 87 -10.96 7.64 -8.74
CA VAL A 87 -12.02 6.72 -8.29
C VAL A 87 -11.48 5.30 -8.12
N ARG A 88 -10.69 4.80 -9.07
CA ARG A 88 -10.07 3.46 -8.99
C ARG A 88 -9.08 3.38 -7.82
N MET A 89 -8.27 4.42 -7.63
CA MET A 89 -7.34 4.53 -6.50
C MET A 89 -8.05 4.47 -5.14
N ALA A 90 -9.19 5.15 -4.97
CA ALA A 90 -9.95 5.10 -3.72
C ALA A 90 -10.42 3.68 -3.38
N LYS A 91 -10.87 2.92 -4.39
CA LYS A 91 -11.25 1.51 -4.21
C LYS A 91 -10.06 0.65 -3.77
N ILE A 92 -8.91 0.81 -4.42
CA ILE A 92 -7.71 0.01 -4.13
C ILE A 92 -7.22 0.29 -2.71
N LEU A 93 -7.06 1.56 -2.33
CA LEU A 93 -6.62 1.92 -0.98
C LEU A 93 -7.59 1.39 0.10
N HIS A 94 -8.87 1.25 -0.22
CA HIS A 94 -9.85 0.64 0.68
C HIS A 94 -9.68 -0.88 0.79
N HIS A 95 -9.42 -1.58 -0.32
CA HIS A 95 -9.14 -3.02 -0.31
C HIS A 95 -7.86 -3.34 0.48
N LEU A 96 -6.86 -2.47 0.38
CA LEU A 96 -5.64 -2.51 1.21
C LEU A 96 -5.87 -2.09 2.68
N ARG A 97 -7.12 -1.83 3.08
CA ARG A 97 -7.52 -1.37 4.43
C ARG A 97 -6.82 -0.07 4.87
N TYR A 98 -6.28 0.69 3.93
CA TYR A 98 -5.56 1.92 4.23
C TYR A 98 -6.49 3.10 4.47
N VAL A 99 -7.57 3.18 3.69
CA VAL A 99 -8.66 4.13 3.91
C VAL A 99 -9.90 3.41 4.41
N ARG A 100 -10.63 4.06 5.31
CA ARG A 100 -11.85 3.51 5.90
C ARG A 100 -13.01 3.34 4.91
N LYS A 101 -13.02 4.12 3.82
CA LYS A 101 -14.08 4.11 2.81
C LYS A 101 -13.47 4.16 1.41
N GLY A 102 -14.02 3.37 0.48
CA GLY A 102 -13.59 3.33 -0.93
C GLY A 102 -14.26 4.34 -1.87
N HIS A 103 -15.00 5.32 -1.32
CA HIS A 103 -15.63 6.38 -2.10
C HIS A 103 -14.72 7.61 -2.25
N LEU A 104 -14.79 8.25 -3.42
CA LEU A 104 -14.14 9.52 -3.71
C LEU A 104 -15.10 10.67 -3.42
N VAL A 105 -14.64 11.71 -2.72
CA VAL A 105 -15.37 12.98 -2.57
C VAL A 105 -14.78 13.98 -3.57
N VAL A 106 -15.63 14.52 -4.44
CA VAL A 106 -15.25 15.61 -5.35
C VAL A 106 -15.75 16.91 -4.72
N ALA A 107 -14.84 17.76 -4.27
CA ALA A 107 -15.18 19.13 -3.88
C ALA A 107 -15.22 19.98 -5.16
N THR A 108 -16.32 20.71 -5.35
CA THR A 108 -16.56 21.59 -6.51
C THR A 108 -16.47 23.03 -6.08
#